data_AF-A0A0U5BH76-F1
#
_entry.id   AF-A0A0U5BH76-F1
#
_cell.length_a   1.000
_cell.length_b   1.000
_cell.length_c   1.000
_cell.angle_alpha   90.00
_cell.angle_beta   90.00
_cell.angle_gamma   90.00
#
_symmetry.space_group_name_H-M   'P 1'
#
loop_
_entity.id
_entity.type
_entity.pdbx_description
1 polymer ?
#
loop_
_entity_poly.entity_id
_entity_poly.type
_entity_poly.pdbx_seq_one_letter_code
_entity_poly.pdbx_strand_id
1 'polypeptide(L)'
;MISLGPKPQPSGAVVAEAKRILPDLERAMEPMPNDRLGVEVDRFLDMLNAAVANPQDEQALQMRKMAVAMACEGMPAIVWTPDTLRLAVRRFKFFPAAAEFVEFMEDQLAPLRSRLAGVRMVSRCTPREEPVREPKTPEAREAVRKKAAEATARLQAQTAEDERIRKFGSWTPEGAEGLTGRALAAALKRELPGLSGDLLNVTRQRIEVLERAASLAAAMGFNSPKEPRGLSESAGKVFSR
;
A
#
# COMPACT_ATOMS: atom_id res chain seq x y z
N MET A 1 16.17 23.37 11.82
CA MET A 1 15.88 23.51 10.38
C MET A 1 16.55 22.36 9.64
N ILE A 2 15.79 21.40 9.12
CA ILE A 2 16.32 20.31 8.32
C ILE A 2 16.59 20.87 6.93
N SER A 3 17.87 21.00 6.56
CA SER A 3 18.26 21.34 5.20
C SER A 3 17.90 20.17 4.29
N LEU A 4 16.74 20.25 3.64
CA LEU A 4 16.42 19.40 2.50
C LEU A 4 17.47 19.68 1.43
N GLY A 5 18.35 18.71 1.18
CA GLY A 5 19.38 18.81 0.15
C GLY A 5 18.82 19.20 -1.22
N PRO A 6 19.67 19.55 -2.20
CA PRO A 6 19.23 19.98 -3.52
C PRO A 6 18.28 18.94 -4.11
N LYS A 7 17.07 19.39 -4.53
CA LYS A 7 16.09 18.53 -5.18
C LYS A 7 16.77 17.86 -6.39
N PRO A 8 16.67 16.53 -6.54
CA PRO A 8 17.31 15.84 -7.65
C PRO A 8 16.80 16.42 -8.97
N GLN A 9 17.74 16.75 -9.86
CA GLN A 9 17.41 17.26 -11.20
C GLN A 9 16.61 16.20 -11.99
N PRO A 10 15.60 16.62 -12.78
CA PRO A 10 14.79 15.69 -13.57
C PRO A 10 15.64 15.04 -14.67
N SER A 11 15.30 13.79 -15.03
CA SER A 11 15.93 13.10 -16.16
C SER A 11 15.61 13.74 -17.50
N GLY A 12 16.43 13.49 -18.52
CA GLY A 12 16.17 13.97 -19.88
C GLY A 12 14.84 13.49 -20.45
N ALA A 13 14.45 12.24 -20.16
CA ALA A 13 13.16 11.70 -20.56
C ALA A 13 11.98 12.47 -19.93
N VAL A 14 12.08 12.83 -18.65
CA VAL A 14 11.03 13.59 -17.95
C VAL A 14 10.93 15.02 -18.48
N VAL A 15 12.06 15.69 -18.75
CA VAL A 15 12.07 17.03 -19.35
C VAL A 15 11.48 17.00 -20.77
N ALA A 16 11.83 16.00 -21.58
CA ALA A 16 11.29 15.83 -22.93
C ALA A 16 9.78 15.61 -22.92
N GLU A 17 9.29 14.73 -22.03
CA GLU A 17 7.86 14.48 -21.87
C GLU A 17 7.12 15.73 -21.39
N ALA A 18 7.67 16.46 -20.42
CA ALA A 18 7.09 17.72 -19.95
C ALA A 18 6.96 18.75 -21.09
N LYS A 19 7.98 18.89 -21.94
CA LYS A 19 7.91 19.75 -23.13
C LYS A 19 6.87 19.29 -24.14
N ARG A 20 6.70 17.97 -24.30
CA ARG A 20 5.73 17.38 -25.22
C ARG A 20 4.29 17.66 -24.79
N ILE A 21 3.96 17.49 -23.51
CA ILE A 21 2.58 17.61 -23.01
C ILE A 21 2.16 19.05 -22.69
N LEU A 22 3.13 19.94 -22.46
CA LEU A 22 2.84 21.30 -22.00
C LEU A 22 1.88 22.08 -22.92
N PRO A 23 2.04 22.10 -24.26
CA PRO A 23 1.14 22.85 -25.13
C PRO A 23 -0.32 22.41 -25.02
N ASP A 24 -0.56 21.11 -24.86
CA ASP A 24 -1.93 20.57 -24.74
C ASP A 24 -2.55 20.94 -23.38
N LEU A 25 -1.76 20.92 -22.31
CA LEU A 25 -2.22 21.38 -20.99
C LEU A 25 -2.49 22.89 -20.98
N GLU A 26 -1.70 23.68 -21.70
CA GLU A 26 -1.92 25.13 -21.83
C GLU A 26 -3.19 25.42 -22.61
N ARG A 27 -3.41 24.72 -23.74
CA ARG A 27 -4.65 24.83 -24.52
C ARG A 27 -5.88 24.44 -23.71
N ALA A 28 -5.79 23.39 -22.90
CA ALA A 28 -6.90 22.96 -22.05
C ALA A 28 -7.25 23.99 -20.96
N MET A 29 -6.31 24.86 -20.60
CA MET A 29 -6.48 25.94 -19.63
C MET A 29 -6.92 27.26 -20.27
N GLU A 30 -7.14 27.30 -21.59
CA GLU A 30 -7.68 28.48 -22.26
C GLU A 30 -9.12 28.77 -21.79
N PRO A 31 -9.48 30.06 -21.63
CA PRO A 31 -10.85 30.47 -21.29
C PRO A 31 -11.87 29.89 -22.26
N MET A 32 -13.04 29.51 -21.72
CA MET A 32 -14.18 29.20 -22.57
C MET A 32 -14.65 30.48 -23.29
N PRO A 33 -14.93 30.43 -24.61
CA PRO A 33 -15.59 31.53 -25.31
C PRO A 33 -16.91 31.94 -24.66
N ASN A 34 -17.19 33.25 -24.59
CA ASN A 34 -18.32 33.79 -23.82
C ASN A 34 -19.69 33.31 -24.33
N ASP A 35 -19.84 33.13 -25.64
CA ASP A 35 -21.05 32.57 -26.27
C ASP A 35 -21.32 31.15 -25.78
N ARG A 36 -20.27 30.32 -25.72
CA ARG A 36 -20.37 28.95 -25.20
C ARG A 36 -20.57 28.93 -23.69
N LEU A 37 -19.91 29.82 -22.94
CA LEU A 37 -20.07 29.94 -21.49
C LEU A 37 -21.52 30.24 -21.13
N GLY A 38 -22.16 31.18 -21.82
CA GLY A 38 -23.57 31.51 -21.59
C GLY A 38 -24.48 30.29 -21.76
N VAL A 39 -24.27 29.50 -22.81
CA VAL A 39 -25.05 28.26 -23.06
C VAL A 39 -24.84 27.21 -21.98
N GLU A 40 -23.60 26.99 -21.53
CA GLU A 40 -23.31 26.01 -20.47
C GLU A 40 -23.88 26.45 -19.13
N VAL A 41 -23.78 27.74 -18.78
CA VAL A 41 -24.38 28.31 -17.57
C VAL A 41 -25.89 28.19 -17.59
N ASP A 42 -26.53 28.56 -18.69
CA ASP A 42 -27.98 28.49 -18.87
C ASP A 42 -28.49 27.06 -18.64
N ARG A 43 -27.92 26.11 -19.41
CA ARG A 43 -28.28 24.70 -19.33
C ARG A 43 -28.02 24.10 -17.95
N PHE A 44 -26.87 24.40 -17.34
CA PHE A 44 -26.50 23.83 -16.06
C PHE A 44 -27.37 24.38 -14.93
N LEU A 45 -27.63 25.68 -14.91
CA LEU A 45 -28.39 26.29 -13.83
C LEU A 45 -29.87 25.94 -13.89
N ASP A 46 -30.44 25.64 -15.06
CA ASP A 46 -31.78 25.04 -15.15
C ASP A 46 -31.85 23.68 -14.47
N MET A 47 -30.88 22.81 -14.77
CA MET A 47 -30.78 21.50 -14.14
C MET A 47 -30.54 21.62 -12.63
N LEU A 48 -29.68 22.53 -12.20
CA LEU A 48 -29.43 22.77 -10.78
C LEU A 48 -30.69 23.30 -10.08
N ASN A 49 -31.42 24.23 -10.70
CA ASN A 49 -32.66 24.78 -10.14
C ASN A 49 -33.70 23.69 -9.88
N ALA A 50 -33.81 22.71 -10.78
CA ALA A 50 -34.71 21.57 -10.63
C ALA A 50 -34.26 20.57 -9.53
N ALA A 51 -32.99 20.60 -9.12
CA ALA A 51 -32.41 19.64 -8.17
C ALA A 51 -32.30 20.17 -6.74
N VAL A 52 -32.35 21.48 -6.52
CA VAL A 52 -32.20 22.09 -5.20
C VAL A 52 -33.51 22.05 -4.39
N ALA A 53 -33.38 22.13 -3.06
CA ALA A 53 -34.54 22.04 -2.16
C ALA A 53 -35.51 23.24 -2.27
N ASN A 54 -35.03 24.41 -2.72
CA ASN A 54 -35.83 25.61 -2.93
C ASN A 54 -35.47 26.26 -4.28
N PRO A 55 -36.13 25.85 -5.37
CA PRO A 55 -35.93 26.41 -6.70
C PRO A 55 -36.24 27.91 -6.74
N GLN A 56 -35.53 28.64 -7.59
CA GLN A 56 -35.80 30.03 -7.92
C GLN A 56 -36.97 30.13 -8.90
N ASP A 57 -37.73 31.22 -8.81
CA ASP A 57 -38.67 31.61 -9.87
C ASP A 57 -37.93 32.02 -11.14
N GLU A 58 -38.66 32.10 -12.26
CA GLU A 58 -38.09 32.35 -13.58
C GLU A 58 -37.27 33.65 -13.63
N GLN A 59 -37.80 34.75 -13.10
CA GLN A 59 -37.12 36.04 -13.19
C GLN A 59 -35.84 36.04 -12.34
N ALA A 60 -35.91 35.50 -11.11
CA ALA A 60 -34.76 35.36 -10.24
C ALA A 60 -33.70 34.44 -10.88
N LEU A 61 -34.11 33.33 -11.50
CA LEU A 61 -33.21 32.39 -12.16
C LEU A 61 -32.47 33.05 -13.34
N GLN A 62 -33.16 33.81 -14.18
CA GLN A 62 -32.53 34.52 -15.30
C GLN A 62 -31.48 35.53 -14.82
N MET A 63 -31.79 36.31 -13.77
CA MET A 63 -30.82 37.23 -13.17
C MET A 63 -29.61 36.49 -12.57
N ARG A 64 -29.83 35.32 -11.97
CA ARG A 64 -28.76 34.46 -11.45
C ARG A 64 -27.88 33.92 -12.57
N LYS A 65 -28.46 33.45 -13.68
CA LYS A 65 -27.73 32.97 -14.86
C LYS A 65 -26.81 34.05 -15.41
N MET A 66 -27.31 35.27 -15.58
CA MET A 66 -26.49 36.41 -16.01
C MET A 66 -25.34 36.69 -15.04
N ALA A 67 -25.63 36.74 -13.73
CA ALA A 67 -24.61 36.99 -12.72
C ALA A 67 -23.52 35.91 -12.67
N VAL A 68 -23.89 34.63 -12.81
CA VAL A 68 -22.93 33.52 -12.87
C VAL A 68 -22.11 33.56 -14.16
N ALA A 69 -22.73 33.81 -15.31
CA ALA A 69 -22.01 33.93 -16.57
C ALA A 69 -20.95 35.03 -16.52
N MET A 70 -21.31 36.21 -16.00
CA MET A 70 -20.36 37.32 -15.79
C MET A 70 -19.25 36.95 -14.78
N ALA A 71 -19.60 36.30 -13.66
CA ALA A 71 -18.63 35.95 -12.62
C ALA A 71 -17.66 34.84 -13.08
N CYS A 72 -18.07 34.00 -14.02
CA CYS A 72 -17.25 32.94 -14.60
C CYS A 72 -16.50 33.36 -15.87
N GLU A 73 -16.51 34.63 -16.27
CA GLU A 73 -15.72 35.11 -17.40
C GLU A 73 -14.22 34.79 -17.21
N GLY A 74 -13.57 34.31 -18.28
CA GLY A 74 -12.17 33.89 -18.23
C GLY A 74 -11.95 32.49 -17.65
N MET A 75 -12.99 31.82 -17.16
CA MET A 75 -12.87 30.49 -16.58
C MET A 75 -12.56 29.44 -17.67
N PRO A 76 -11.54 28.58 -17.48
CA PRO A 76 -11.15 27.61 -18.49
C PRO A 76 -12.22 26.58 -18.82
N ALA A 77 -12.28 26.14 -20.08
CA ALA A 77 -13.28 25.15 -20.50
C ALA A 77 -13.15 23.80 -19.76
N ILE A 78 -11.96 23.43 -19.30
CA ILE A 78 -11.69 22.16 -18.61
C ILE A 78 -12.43 21.98 -17.28
N VAL A 79 -12.95 23.04 -16.66
CA VAL A 79 -13.78 22.90 -15.45
C VAL A 79 -15.27 22.71 -15.75
N TRP A 80 -15.72 22.98 -16.97
CA TRP A 80 -17.10 22.80 -17.41
C TRP A 80 -17.36 21.37 -17.93
N THR A 81 -16.95 20.38 -17.15
CA THR A 81 -17.12 18.96 -17.51
C THR A 81 -18.35 18.36 -16.84
N PRO A 82 -18.96 17.31 -17.43
CA PRO A 82 -20.07 16.61 -16.80
C PRO A 82 -19.76 16.11 -15.38
N ASP A 83 -18.51 15.74 -15.10
CA ASP A 83 -18.07 15.30 -13.77
C ASP A 83 -18.09 16.45 -12.75
N THR A 84 -17.51 17.60 -13.11
CA THR A 84 -17.55 18.82 -12.28
C THR A 84 -18.99 19.26 -11.99
N LEU A 85 -19.84 19.27 -13.02
CA LEU A 85 -21.24 19.68 -12.88
C LEU A 85 -22.02 18.69 -11.99
N ARG A 86 -21.73 17.39 -12.07
CA ARG A 86 -22.30 16.38 -11.15
C ARG A 86 -21.85 16.59 -9.70
N LEU A 87 -20.61 17.02 -9.49
CA LEU A 87 -20.13 17.39 -8.15
C LEU A 87 -20.84 18.62 -7.61
N ALA A 88 -21.08 19.63 -8.45
CA ALA A 88 -21.83 20.84 -8.07
C ALA A 88 -23.25 20.51 -7.59
N VAL A 89 -23.99 19.67 -8.32
CA VAL A 89 -25.35 19.25 -7.92
C VAL A 89 -25.35 18.54 -6.56
N ARG A 90 -24.32 17.73 -6.26
CA ARG A 90 -24.18 17.08 -4.95
C ARG A 90 -23.80 18.06 -3.84
N ARG A 91 -23.07 19.13 -4.19
CA ARG A 91 -22.51 20.11 -3.25
C ARG A 91 -23.53 21.15 -2.80
N PHE A 92 -24.43 21.57 -3.69
CA PHE A 92 -25.36 22.65 -3.45
C PHE A 92 -26.75 22.12 -3.11
N LYS A 93 -27.11 22.18 -1.83
CA LYS A 93 -28.47 21.85 -1.35
C LYS A 93 -29.49 22.96 -1.63
N PHE A 94 -29.02 24.20 -1.62
CA PHE A 94 -29.77 25.40 -1.96
C PHE A 94 -29.14 26.04 -3.20
N PHE A 95 -29.91 26.88 -3.89
CA PHE A 95 -29.40 27.59 -5.06
C PHE A 95 -28.22 28.50 -4.65
N PRO A 96 -27.02 28.31 -5.22
CA PRO A 96 -25.84 29.04 -4.77
C PRO A 96 -25.87 30.51 -5.19
N ALA A 97 -25.23 31.36 -4.41
CA ALA A 97 -24.83 32.68 -4.89
C ALA A 97 -23.77 32.53 -6.00
N ALA A 98 -23.66 33.54 -6.88
CA ALA A 98 -22.67 33.51 -7.97
C ALA A 98 -21.23 33.34 -7.43
N ALA A 99 -20.89 34.01 -6.33
CA ALA A 99 -19.59 33.88 -5.69
C ALA A 99 -19.30 32.45 -5.18
N GLU A 100 -20.28 31.79 -4.57
CA GLU A 100 -20.14 30.40 -4.10
C GLU A 100 -19.93 29.42 -5.26
N PHE A 101 -20.59 29.69 -6.40
CA PHE A 101 -20.40 28.90 -7.61
C PHE A 101 -19.00 29.11 -8.20
N VAL A 102 -18.50 30.35 -8.27
CA VAL A 102 -17.14 30.63 -8.73
C VAL A 102 -16.10 29.99 -7.82
N GLU A 103 -16.25 30.11 -6.50
CA GLU A 103 -15.36 29.48 -5.53
C GLU A 103 -15.29 27.96 -5.75
N PHE A 104 -16.44 27.30 -5.89
CA PHE A 104 -16.49 25.88 -6.21
C PHE A 104 -15.74 25.52 -7.49
N MET A 105 -15.89 26.30 -8.55
CA MET A 105 -15.22 26.04 -9.83
C MET A 105 -13.71 26.29 -9.74
N GLU A 106 -13.29 27.31 -9.00
CA GLU A 106 -11.89 27.59 -8.72
C GLU A 106 -11.21 26.49 -7.90
N ASP A 107 -11.93 25.88 -6.95
CA ASP A 107 -11.46 24.69 -6.22
C ASP A 107 -11.20 23.50 -7.16
N GLN A 108 -12.03 23.32 -8.20
CA GLN A 108 -11.80 22.29 -9.21
C GLN A 108 -10.60 22.62 -10.11
N LEU A 109 -10.33 23.91 -10.32
CA LEU A 109 -9.26 24.39 -11.17
C LEU A 109 -7.88 24.40 -10.50
N ALA A 110 -7.84 24.61 -9.18
CA ALA A 110 -6.60 24.76 -8.42
C ALA A 110 -5.62 23.56 -8.56
N PRO A 111 -6.06 22.29 -8.54
CA PRO A 111 -5.18 21.15 -8.80
C PRO A 111 -4.59 21.15 -10.20
N LEU A 112 -5.36 21.59 -11.20
CA LEU A 112 -4.92 21.67 -12.60
C LEU A 112 -3.89 22.78 -12.80
N ARG A 113 -4.12 23.96 -12.21
CA ARG A 113 -3.15 25.07 -12.19
C ARG A 113 -1.83 24.64 -11.55
N SER A 114 -1.91 23.92 -10.43
CA SER A 114 -0.73 23.40 -9.72
C SER A 114 0.07 22.40 -10.57
N ARG A 115 -0.62 21.47 -11.25
CA ARG A 115 0.00 20.52 -12.17
C ARG A 115 0.64 21.22 -13.36
N LEU A 116 -0.05 22.16 -13.99
CA LEU A 116 0.49 22.94 -15.11
C LEU A 116 1.73 23.72 -14.70
N ALA A 117 1.72 24.37 -13.53
CA ALA A 117 2.89 25.06 -12.99
C ALA A 117 4.07 24.10 -12.79
N GLY A 118 3.84 22.91 -12.23
CA GLY A 118 4.86 21.88 -12.07
C GLY A 118 5.44 21.43 -13.43
N VAL A 119 4.60 21.17 -14.42
CA VAL A 119 5.04 20.79 -15.78
C VAL A 119 5.84 21.92 -16.43
N ARG A 120 5.39 23.18 -16.30
CA ARG A 120 6.14 24.36 -16.79
C ARG A 120 7.51 24.50 -16.14
N MET A 121 7.63 24.19 -14.85
CA MET A 121 8.92 24.22 -14.17
C MET A 121 9.84 23.14 -14.72
N VAL A 122 9.34 21.90 -14.84
CA VAL A 122 10.13 20.76 -15.33
C VAL A 122 10.56 20.95 -16.79
N SER A 123 9.68 21.48 -17.64
CA SER A 123 9.99 21.69 -19.07
C SER A 123 11.13 22.69 -19.30
N ARG A 124 11.36 23.58 -18.33
CA ARG A 124 12.44 24.60 -18.34
C ARG A 124 13.73 24.12 -17.67
N CYS A 125 13.74 22.96 -17.02
CA CYS A 125 14.93 22.43 -16.38
C CYS A 125 15.96 21.94 -17.42
N THR A 126 17.23 22.12 -17.11
CA THR A 126 18.31 21.37 -17.77
C THR A 126 18.22 19.91 -17.32
N PRO A 127 18.15 18.94 -18.24
CA PRO A 127 18.21 17.52 -17.92
C PRO A 127 19.44 17.18 -17.08
N ARG A 128 19.26 16.27 -16.12
CA ARG A 128 20.40 15.59 -15.52
C ARG A 128 21.16 14.84 -16.62
N GLU A 129 22.48 14.99 -16.65
CA GLU A 129 23.34 14.12 -17.45
C GLU A 129 23.21 12.69 -16.93
N GLU A 130 22.59 11.84 -17.74
CA GLU A 130 22.54 10.41 -17.44
C GLU A 130 23.88 9.80 -17.86
N PRO A 131 24.60 9.12 -16.95
CA PRO A 131 25.79 8.38 -17.34
C PRO A 131 25.36 7.34 -18.37
N VAL A 132 25.98 7.38 -19.55
CA VAL A 132 25.78 6.37 -20.60
C VAL A 132 26.08 5.02 -19.97
N ARG A 133 25.05 4.21 -19.76
CA ARG A 133 25.24 2.86 -19.25
C ARG A 133 25.86 2.03 -20.36
N GLU A 134 27.15 1.77 -20.24
CA GLU A 134 27.84 0.86 -21.15
C GLU A 134 27.10 -0.49 -21.21
N PRO A 135 26.89 -1.05 -22.41
CA PRO A 135 26.28 -2.36 -22.54
C PRO A 135 27.08 -3.38 -21.73
N LYS A 136 26.45 -4.04 -20.75
CA LYS A 136 27.12 -5.08 -19.95
C LYS A 136 27.73 -6.13 -20.88
N THR A 137 29.03 -6.39 -20.70
CA THR A 137 29.77 -7.43 -21.41
C THR A 137 29.10 -8.80 -21.24
N PRO A 138 29.30 -9.76 -22.17
CA PRO A 138 28.79 -11.11 -22.04
C PRO A 138 29.15 -11.76 -20.69
N GLU A 139 30.39 -11.57 -20.23
CA GLU A 139 30.88 -12.06 -18.93
C GLU A 139 30.11 -11.46 -17.75
N ALA A 140 29.84 -10.15 -17.78
CA ALA A 140 29.05 -9.49 -16.73
C ALA A 140 27.60 -9.98 -16.70
N ARG A 141 27.04 -10.37 -17.85
CA ARG A 141 25.69 -10.96 -17.92
C ARG A 141 25.68 -12.37 -17.31
N GLU A 142 26.70 -13.17 -17.58
CA GLU A 142 26.83 -14.52 -17.03
C GLU A 142 27.03 -14.49 -15.51
N ALA A 143 27.87 -13.59 -15.01
CA ALA A 143 28.07 -13.39 -13.57
C ALA A 143 26.76 -12.99 -12.85
N VAL A 144 25.93 -12.15 -13.48
CA VAL A 144 24.60 -11.79 -12.93
C VAL A 144 23.65 -12.98 -12.94
N ARG A 145 23.64 -13.80 -14.01
CA ARG A 145 22.81 -15.01 -14.06
C ARG A 145 23.22 -16.01 -12.98
N LYS A 146 24.52 -16.21 -12.77
CA LYS A 146 25.03 -17.09 -11.72
C LYS A 146 24.60 -16.61 -10.33
N LYS A 147 24.77 -15.32 -10.03
CA LYS A 147 24.32 -14.74 -8.75
C LYS A 147 22.81 -14.85 -8.56
N ALA A 148 22.02 -14.64 -9.62
CA ALA A 148 20.56 -14.78 -9.57
C ALA A 148 20.14 -16.24 -9.33
N ALA A 149 20.80 -17.20 -9.98
CA ALA A 149 20.57 -18.62 -9.76
C ALA A 149 20.92 -19.05 -8.33
N GLU A 150 22.07 -18.61 -7.81
CA GLU A 150 22.49 -18.86 -6.41
C GLU A 150 21.50 -18.26 -5.41
N ALA A 151 21.05 -17.02 -5.63
CA ALA A 151 20.05 -16.37 -4.78
C ALA A 151 18.71 -17.11 -4.80
N THR A 152 18.28 -17.57 -5.97
CA THR A 152 17.02 -18.31 -6.14
C THR A 152 17.09 -19.67 -5.45
N ALA A 153 18.20 -20.40 -5.63
CA ALA A 153 18.42 -21.69 -4.97
C ALA A 153 18.44 -21.55 -3.44
N ARG A 154 19.08 -20.49 -2.92
CA ARG A 154 19.09 -20.19 -1.49
C ARG A 154 17.69 -19.91 -0.95
N LEU A 155 16.89 -19.13 -1.67
CA LEU A 155 15.53 -18.82 -1.25
C LEU A 155 14.64 -20.06 -1.27
N GLN A 156 14.72 -20.90 -2.31
CA GLN A 156 13.99 -22.16 -2.37
C GLN A 156 14.36 -23.11 -1.22
N ALA A 157 15.65 -23.21 -0.89
CA ALA A 157 16.11 -24.03 0.24
C ALA A 157 15.57 -23.50 1.59
N GLN A 158 15.54 -22.18 1.78
CA GLN A 158 14.97 -21.56 2.99
C GLN A 158 13.46 -21.83 3.09
N THR A 159 12.71 -21.62 2.00
CA THR A 159 11.26 -21.88 1.99
C THR A 159 10.95 -23.35 2.28
N ALA A 160 11.71 -24.28 1.69
CA ALA A 160 11.52 -25.71 1.95
C ALA A 160 11.83 -26.10 3.41
N GLU A 161 12.81 -25.46 4.04
CA GLU A 161 13.11 -25.63 5.46
C GLU A 161 11.97 -25.09 6.35
N ASP A 162 11.51 -23.87 6.07
CA ASP A 162 10.44 -23.21 6.82
C ASP A 162 9.13 -24.00 6.73
N GLU A 163 8.78 -24.54 5.57
CA GLU A 163 7.61 -25.41 5.40
C GLU A 163 7.73 -26.70 6.20
N ARG A 164 8.92 -27.31 6.24
CA ARG A 164 9.17 -28.52 7.04
C ARG A 164 9.01 -28.25 8.53
N ILE A 165 9.58 -27.16 9.02
CA ILE A 165 9.46 -26.73 10.42
C ILE A 165 8.01 -26.35 10.73
N ARG A 166 7.31 -25.65 9.84
CA ARG A 166 5.90 -25.30 10.04
C ARG A 166 5.02 -26.54 10.16
N LYS A 167 5.27 -27.57 9.35
CA LYS A 167 4.46 -28.79 9.32
C LYS A 167 4.72 -29.71 10.53
N PHE A 168 5.97 -29.83 10.96
CA PHE A 168 6.36 -30.84 11.95
C PHE A 168 6.95 -30.27 13.26
N GLY A 169 7.31 -28.99 13.30
CA GLY A 169 8.02 -28.36 14.42
C GLY A 169 7.22 -28.32 15.72
N SER A 170 5.89 -28.30 15.64
CA SER A 170 4.99 -28.38 16.79
C SER A 170 4.45 -29.78 17.07
N TRP A 171 4.79 -30.77 16.24
CA TRP A 171 4.31 -32.14 16.43
C TRP A 171 4.77 -32.67 17.79
N THR A 172 3.84 -33.22 18.57
CA THR A 172 4.10 -33.73 19.91
C THR A 172 3.38 -35.07 20.02
N PRO A 173 4.02 -36.11 20.59
CA PRO A 173 3.38 -37.41 20.73
C PRO A 173 2.26 -37.36 21.76
N GLU A 174 1.30 -38.27 21.60
CA GLU A 174 0.13 -38.36 22.46
C GLU A 174 0.54 -38.59 23.93
N GLY A 175 -0.06 -37.83 24.85
CA GLY A 175 0.24 -37.87 26.28
C GLY A 175 1.46 -37.04 26.70
N ALA A 176 2.15 -36.38 25.75
CA ALA A 176 3.21 -35.42 26.04
C ALA A 176 2.75 -33.96 25.92
N GLU A 177 1.44 -33.71 25.77
CA GLU A 177 0.86 -32.37 25.72
C GLU A 177 1.13 -31.63 27.03
N GLY A 178 1.94 -30.56 26.97
CA GLY A 178 2.30 -29.76 28.14
C GLY A 178 3.68 -30.08 28.74
N LEU A 179 4.36 -31.12 28.28
CA LEU A 179 5.77 -31.32 28.62
C LEU A 179 6.64 -30.25 27.97
N THR A 180 7.68 -29.81 28.68
CA THR A 180 8.67 -28.86 28.18
C THR A 180 10.10 -29.29 28.56
N GLY A 181 11.11 -28.66 27.95
CA GLY A 181 12.51 -28.89 28.28
C GLY A 181 12.94 -30.36 28.18
N ARG A 182 13.61 -30.87 29.23
CA ARG A 182 14.15 -32.24 29.27
C ARG A 182 13.07 -33.32 29.25
N ALA A 183 11.93 -33.09 29.90
CA ALA A 183 10.84 -34.06 29.94
C ALA A 183 10.25 -34.28 28.54
N LEU A 184 10.06 -33.20 27.78
CA LEU A 184 9.63 -33.29 26.38
C LEU A 184 10.68 -33.97 25.51
N ALA A 185 11.96 -33.63 25.66
CA ALA A 185 13.03 -34.28 24.90
C ALA A 185 13.08 -35.80 25.12
N ALA A 186 12.87 -36.25 26.37
CA ALA A 186 12.80 -37.67 26.70
C ALA A 186 11.59 -38.37 26.07
N ALA A 187 10.42 -37.73 26.07
CA ALA A 187 9.22 -38.26 25.39
C ALA A 187 9.44 -38.38 23.88
N LEU A 188 9.98 -37.34 23.23
CA LEU A 188 10.30 -37.37 21.80
C LEU A 188 11.33 -38.46 21.44
N LYS A 189 12.32 -38.71 22.30
CA LYS A 189 13.32 -39.78 22.10
C LYS A 189 12.72 -41.18 22.05
N ARG A 190 11.67 -41.45 22.84
CA ARG A 190 11.00 -42.76 22.89
C ARG A 190 10.27 -43.07 21.58
N GLU A 191 9.78 -42.04 20.90
CA GLU A 191 9.03 -42.16 19.66
C GLU A 191 9.92 -42.26 18.41
N LEU A 192 11.20 -41.87 18.49
CA LEU A 192 12.13 -41.87 17.35
C LEU A 192 12.15 -43.17 16.53
N PRO A 193 12.10 -44.39 17.11
CA PRO A 193 12.12 -45.63 16.33
C PRO A 193 10.93 -45.79 15.37
N GLY A 194 9.80 -45.14 15.66
CA GLY A 194 8.59 -45.18 14.83
C GLY A 194 8.50 -44.06 13.79
N LEU A 195 9.40 -43.09 13.80
CA LEU A 195 9.36 -41.92 12.91
C LEU A 195 10.22 -42.13 11.67
N SER A 196 9.81 -41.51 10.55
CA SER A 196 10.58 -41.51 9.29
C SER A 196 10.51 -40.15 8.57
N GLY A 197 11.38 -39.98 7.57
CA GLY A 197 11.41 -38.80 6.71
C GLY A 197 11.63 -37.47 7.45
N ASP A 198 10.93 -36.43 7.00
CA ASP A 198 11.04 -35.08 7.54
C ASP A 198 10.63 -34.96 9.01
N LEU A 199 9.62 -35.73 9.43
CA LEU A 199 9.16 -35.73 10.81
C LEU A 199 10.25 -36.26 11.76
N LEU A 200 10.95 -37.33 11.39
CA LEU A 200 12.10 -37.84 12.14
C LEU A 200 13.21 -36.78 12.24
N ASN A 201 13.55 -36.14 11.13
CA ASN A 201 14.63 -35.16 11.06
C ASN A 201 14.34 -33.91 11.92
N VAL A 202 13.14 -33.34 11.79
CA VAL A 202 12.70 -32.19 12.59
C VAL A 202 12.62 -32.56 14.07
N THR A 203 12.15 -33.77 14.39
CA THR A 203 12.09 -34.24 15.79
C THR A 203 13.47 -34.37 16.41
N ARG A 204 14.46 -34.90 15.67
CA ARG A 204 15.87 -34.95 16.11
C ARG A 204 16.44 -33.55 16.37
N GLN A 205 16.26 -32.61 15.45
CA GLN A 205 16.70 -31.24 15.62
C GLN A 205 16.04 -30.59 16.86
N ARG A 206 14.74 -30.81 17.06
CA ARG A 206 14.00 -30.27 18.21
C ARG A 206 14.54 -30.84 19.53
N ILE A 207 14.85 -32.14 19.59
CA ILE A 207 15.50 -32.76 20.75
C ILE A 207 16.83 -32.06 21.06
N GLU A 208 17.70 -31.87 20.05
CA GLU A 208 18.98 -31.19 20.26
C GLU A 208 18.82 -29.77 20.78
N VAL A 209 17.85 -29.01 20.24
CA VAL A 209 17.57 -27.64 20.69
C VAL A 209 17.09 -27.63 22.14
N LEU A 210 16.17 -28.54 22.50
CA LEU A 210 15.66 -28.67 23.88
C LEU A 210 16.77 -29.05 24.86
N GLU A 211 17.66 -29.96 24.48
CA GLU A 211 18.78 -30.39 25.33
C GLU A 211 19.85 -29.31 25.49
N ARG A 212 20.17 -28.59 24.41
CA ARG A 212 21.06 -27.42 24.46
C ARG A 212 20.47 -26.31 25.34
N ALA A 213 19.20 -25.98 25.15
CA ALA A 213 18.51 -24.97 25.96
C ALA A 213 18.46 -25.36 27.44
N ALA A 214 18.17 -26.63 27.76
CA ALA A 214 18.16 -27.11 29.13
C ALA A 214 19.56 -27.12 29.77
N SER A 215 20.61 -27.38 28.99
CA SER A 215 21.99 -27.32 29.47
C SER A 215 22.41 -25.87 29.76
N LEU A 216 22.04 -24.93 28.90
CA LEU A 216 22.27 -23.49 29.12
C LEU A 216 21.49 -22.97 30.34
N ALA A 217 20.21 -23.33 30.49
CA ALA A 217 19.40 -22.93 31.63
C ALA A 217 19.99 -23.43 32.97
N ALA A 218 20.47 -24.66 33.00
CA ALA A 218 21.15 -25.23 34.16
C ALA A 218 22.46 -24.50 34.49
N ALA A 219 23.26 -24.13 33.48
CA ALA A 219 24.49 -23.36 33.67
C ALA A 219 24.23 -21.93 34.19
N MET A 220 23.06 -21.36 33.87
CA MET A 220 22.64 -20.03 34.33
C MET A 220 21.88 -20.05 35.67
N GLY A 221 21.71 -21.20 36.32
CA GLY A 221 21.07 -21.31 37.63
C GLY A 221 19.54 -21.16 37.63
N PHE A 222 18.88 -21.24 36.47
CA PHE A 222 17.42 -21.30 36.40
C PHE A 222 16.94 -22.72 36.75
N ASN A 223 16.33 -22.88 37.93
CA ASN A 223 15.61 -24.10 38.28
C ASN A 223 14.33 -24.20 37.44
N SER A 224 14.22 -25.20 36.57
CA SER A 224 12.99 -25.51 35.84
C SER A 224 11.82 -25.78 36.82
N PRO A 225 10.57 -25.42 36.49
CA PRO A 225 9.42 -25.74 37.33
C PRO A 225 9.31 -27.26 37.53
N LYS A 226 8.97 -27.65 38.76
CA LYS A 226 8.75 -29.05 39.17
C LYS A 226 7.69 -29.71 38.29
N GLU A 227 7.95 -30.96 37.90
CA GLU A 227 7.01 -31.87 37.25
C GLU A 227 5.62 -31.81 37.90
N PRO A 228 4.52 -31.90 37.13
CA PRO A 228 3.22 -32.12 37.71
C PRO A 228 3.22 -33.49 38.41
N ARG A 229 3.17 -33.48 39.75
CA ARG A 229 2.90 -34.66 40.57
C ARG A 229 1.54 -35.21 40.18
N GLY A 230 1.50 -36.40 39.61
CA GLY A 230 0.21 -37.04 39.39
C GLY A 230 0.20 -38.35 38.63
N LEU A 231 1.19 -39.23 38.78
CA LEU A 231 1.06 -40.63 38.36
C LEU A 231 1.94 -41.56 39.22
N SER A 232 1.58 -41.75 40.48
CA SER A 232 1.85 -43.01 41.21
C SER A 232 1.13 -42.99 42.55
N GLU A 233 -0.06 -43.59 42.64
CA GLU A 233 -0.51 -44.34 43.83
C GLU A 233 -1.90 -44.93 43.56
N SER A 234 -1.93 -46.14 42.99
CA SER A 234 -2.89 -47.18 43.39
C SER A 234 -2.57 -48.49 42.67
N ALA A 235 -1.51 -49.16 43.10
CA ALA A 235 -1.33 -50.59 42.84
C ALA A 235 -0.98 -51.29 44.16
N GLY A 236 -2.02 -51.85 44.78
CA GLY A 236 -1.94 -53.13 45.48
C GLY A 236 -1.59 -53.11 46.96
N LYS A 237 -2.58 -53.49 47.78
CA LYS A 237 -2.59 -54.55 48.82
C LYS A 237 -3.87 -54.32 49.67
N VAL A 238 -4.71 -55.28 50.07
CA VAL A 238 -4.67 -56.75 50.17
C VAL A 238 -6.11 -57.27 50.38
N PHE A 239 -6.34 -58.50 49.92
CA PHE A 239 -7.47 -59.41 50.19
C PHE A 239 -8.05 -59.40 51.61
N SER A 240 -9.39 -59.57 51.73
CA SER A 240 -10.10 -60.67 52.43
C SER A 240 -11.43 -60.24 53.08
N ARG A 241 -12.56 -60.57 52.46
CA ARG A 241 -13.58 -61.54 52.92
C ARG A 241 -14.71 -61.62 51.90
#